data_AF-A0A968P5B3-F1
#
_entry.id   AF-A0A968P5B3-F1
#
_cell.length_a   1.000
_cell.length_b   1.000
_cell.length_c   1.000
_cell.angle_alpha   90.00
_cell.angle_beta   90.00
_cell.angle_gamma   90.00
#
_symmetry.space_group_name_H-M   'P 1'
#
loop_
_entity.id
_entity.type
_entity.pdbx_description
1 polymer ?
#
loop_
_entity_poly.entity_id
_entity_poly.type
_entity_poly.pdbx_seq_one_letter_code
_entity_poly.pdbx_strand_id
1 'polypeptide(L)'
;RVVDVAVGRPVVGAEVRLAKAGASTTTDENGYFSLYAKGTQVLDMSDVPEFDDLVVAAPGFTTVRLAWLPMLEQDAHYIVDLERGSGETVRDMSHKMYPQGVPLREADPAAFYGAKGGIETEDAAEPSEQAESSDAMSALADSLAGAAIGPKASWSGLQVVNPPDQIYVSGYGWYYLEVYLARGLCNEWISSWGAHALDAGSVAYRSYGSWYQINQGSICATTSCQVFTNTYVSACDSAAQRTAGMVLQKSGSVARSEYSAENNSLKCTSYSCVNTDLSCGSGKAGSPAAGWPCLTDGHLFDQGPGTCCFGHGRGMCQWGTQAWSRGGKLWNWMVDHYYNASGAGSGNRTTYLTTPLEITTAAPSSTSVTRGTSFTINATVRNYADYSHSRIMLGASITGPSTISDSAHDKKISALARTGYTVQYRDTAVSRTFTVPSTAPTGTYNLLVAIWYDSNNNSVIDSNDKPLRTISLPSALSVR
;
A
#
# COMPACT_ATOMS: atom_id res chain seq x y z
N ARG A 1 -1.57 -20.36 11.94
CA ARG A 1 -1.09 -20.30 13.34
C ARG A 1 -2.11 -19.55 14.20
N VAL A 2 -2.34 -19.98 15.44
CA VAL A 2 -3.25 -19.33 16.39
C VAL A 2 -2.43 -18.84 17.59
N VAL A 3 -2.67 -17.60 18.02
CA VAL A 3 -1.84 -16.90 19.01
C VAL A 3 -2.73 -16.25 20.08
N ASP A 4 -2.36 -16.38 21.36
CA ASP A 4 -2.95 -15.62 22.45
C ASP A 4 -2.45 -14.19 22.33
N VAL A 5 -3.35 -13.29 21.97
CA VAL A 5 -3.07 -11.89 21.69
C VAL A 5 -2.43 -11.18 22.89
N ALA A 6 -2.73 -11.60 24.13
CA ALA A 6 -2.29 -10.90 25.34
C ALA A 6 -0.84 -11.21 25.70
N VAL A 7 -0.32 -12.37 25.29
CA VAL A 7 1.01 -12.85 25.70
C VAL A 7 1.90 -13.28 24.53
N GLY A 8 1.39 -13.22 23.29
CA GLY A 8 2.11 -13.58 22.07
C GLY A 8 2.51 -15.06 21.99
N ARG A 9 1.91 -15.92 22.83
CA ARG A 9 2.21 -17.36 22.89
C ARG A 9 1.25 -18.14 21.98
N PRO A 10 1.69 -19.29 21.43
CA PRO A 10 0.77 -20.16 20.70
C PRO A 10 -0.43 -20.60 21.55
N VAL A 11 -1.60 -20.65 20.94
CA VAL A 11 -2.76 -21.35 21.53
C VAL A 11 -2.74 -22.79 21.03
N VAL A 12 -2.49 -23.72 21.94
CA VAL A 12 -2.43 -25.16 21.68
C VAL A 12 -3.82 -25.77 21.76
N GLY A 13 -4.17 -26.65 20.82
CA GLY A 13 -5.46 -27.34 20.81
C GLY A 13 -6.66 -26.44 20.48
N ALA A 14 -6.44 -25.28 19.86
CA ALA A 14 -7.51 -24.46 19.32
C ALA A 14 -8.19 -25.21 18.17
N GLU A 15 -9.51 -25.30 18.19
CA GLU A 15 -10.31 -25.85 17.09
C GLU A 15 -10.33 -24.85 15.94
N VAL A 16 -9.94 -25.31 14.74
CA VAL A 16 -9.95 -24.54 13.51
C VAL A 16 -10.86 -25.26 12.51
N ARG A 17 -11.88 -24.57 12.01
CA ARG A 17 -12.95 -25.15 11.19
C ARG A 17 -13.30 -24.24 10.02
N LEU A 18 -13.50 -24.84 8.85
CA LEU A 18 -14.21 -24.22 7.72
C LEU A 18 -15.70 -24.57 7.81
N ALA A 19 -16.56 -23.55 7.95
CA ALA A 19 -17.95 -23.74 8.36
C ALA A 19 -18.81 -24.48 7.33
N LYS A 20 -18.62 -24.22 6.03
CA LYS A 20 -19.39 -24.83 4.93
C LYS A 20 -18.71 -26.09 4.39
N ALA A 21 -17.40 -26.06 4.21
CA ALA A 21 -16.63 -27.20 3.72
C ALA A 21 -16.59 -28.36 4.74
N GLY A 22 -16.88 -28.08 6.02
CA GLY A 22 -16.90 -29.08 7.08
C GLY A 22 -15.52 -29.63 7.44
N ALA A 23 -14.45 -29.03 6.92
CA ALA A 23 -13.07 -29.39 7.25
C ALA A 23 -12.70 -28.79 8.61
N SER A 24 -12.12 -29.60 9.50
CA SER A 24 -11.71 -29.17 10.83
C SER A 24 -10.40 -29.80 11.25
N THR A 25 -9.64 -29.09 12.08
CA THR A 25 -8.37 -29.53 12.67
C THR A 25 -8.17 -28.86 14.02
N THR A 26 -7.11 -29.21 14.72
CA THR A 26 -6.69 -28.53 15.95
C THR A 26 -5.26 -28.03 15.82
N THR A 27 -4.92 -26.96 16.53
CA THR A 27 -3.55 -26.46 16.54
C THR A 27 -2.58 -27.36 17.30
N ASP A 28 -1.34 -27.42 16.82
CA ASP A 28 -0.24 -28.13 17.48
C ASP A 28 0.37 -27.35 18.67
N GLU A 29 1.44 -27.88 19.26
CA GLU A 29 2.17 -27.27 20.38
C GLU A 29 2.75 -25.87 20.07
N ASN A 30 2.94 -25.54 18.79
CA ASN A 30 3.44 -24.26 18.30
C ASN A 30 2.31 -23.37 17.76
N GLY A 31 1.06 -23.81 17.92
CA GLY A 31 -0.15 -23.12 17.48
C GLY A 31 -0.38 -23.22 15.97
N TYR A 32 0.37 -24.05 15.23
CA TYR A 32 0.17 -24.23 13.80
C TYR A 32 -1.00 -25.17 13.52
N PHE A 33 -1.61 -24.97 12.36
CA PHE A 33 -2.69 -25.82 11.86
C PHE A 33 -2.54 -25.91 10.34
N SER A 34 -3.08 -26.99 9.77
CA SER A 34 -3.25 -27.15 8.32
C SER A 34 -4.63 -27.73 8.05
N LEU A 35 -5.32 -27.18 7.04
CA LEU A 35 -6.64 -27.61 6.60
C LEU A 35 -6.60 -27.73 5.08
N TYR A 36 -7.15 -28.84 4.58
CA TYR A 36 -7.33 -29.06 3.15
C TYR A 36 -8.82 -28.93 2.85
N ALA A 37 -9.15 -28.10 1.86
CA ALA A 37 -10.50 -27.93 1.37
C ALA A 37 -10.45 -27.74 -0.15
N LYS A 38 -11.58 -28.00 -0.80
CA LYS A 38 -11.72 -27.75 -2.23
C LYS A 38 -11.72 -26.23 -2.45
N GLY A 39 -10.85 -25.77 -3.35
CA GLY A 39 -10.81 -24.39 -3.79
C GLY A 39 -11.28 -24.24 -5.23
N THR A 40 -11.63 -23.01 -5.59
CA THR A 40 -11.96 -22.62 -6.97
C THR A 40 -10.67 -22.31 -7.72
N GLN A 41 -10.49 -22.94 -8.89
CA GLN A 41 -9.45 -22.56 -9.82
C GLN A 41 -9.90 -21.32 -10.58
N VAL A 42 -9.16 -20.21 -10.48
CA VAL A 42 -9.46 -18.97 -11.21
C VAL A 42 -8.60 -18.94 -12.47
N LEU A 43 -9.24 -19.12 -13.62
CA LEU A 43 -8.62 -19.17 -14.95
C LEU A 43 -8.99 -17.96 -15.82
N ASP A 44 -10.11 -17.29 -15.53
CA ASP A 44 -10.61 -16.10 -16.21
C ASP A 44 -11.13 -15.03 -15.23
N MET A 45 -11.23 -13.77 -15.68
CA MET A 45 -11.75 -12.66 -14.88
C MET A 45 -13.23 -12.80 -14.49
N SER A 46 -13.98 -13.67 -15.15
CA SER A 46 -15.38 -13.99 -14.83
C SER A 46 -15.55 -15.09 -13.77
N ASP A 47 -14.47 -15.77 -13.37
CA ASP A 47 -14.53 -16.81 -12.35
C ASP A 47 -14.73 -16.19 -10.96
N VAL A 48 -15.85 -16.55 -10.31
CA VAL A 48 -16.16 -16.11 -8.94
C VAL A 48 -15.76 -17.24 -7.97
N PRO A 49 -14.87 -16.99 -7.00
CA PRO A 49 -14.49 -18.00 -6.04
C PRO A 49 -15.64 -18.34 -5.10
N GLU A 50 -15.74 -19.61 -4.70
CA GLU A 50 -16.57 -20.00 -3.56
C GLU A 50 -16.06 -19.34 -2.28
N PHE A 51 -16.96 -19.09 -1.31
CA PHE A 51 -16.61 -18.46 -0.03
C PHE A 51 -17.01 -19.32 1.16
N ASP A 52 -16.14 -19.38 2.16
CA ASP A 52 -16.38 -20.08 3.43
C ASP A 52 -15.98 -19.20 4.64
N ASP A 53 -16.38 -19.59 5.84
CA ASP A 53 -15.98 -18.95 7.08
C ASP A 53 -14.93 -19.82 7.78
N LEU A 54 -13.74 -19.27 8.04
CA LEU A 54 -12.74 -19.90 8.91
C LEU A 54 -13.03 -19.50 10.36
N VAL A 55 -13.48 -20.45 11.16
CA VAL A 55 -13.80 -20.28 12.58
C VAL A 55 -12.69 -20.88 13.43
N VAL A 56 -12.18 -20.10 14.37
CA VAL A 56 -11.17 -20.52 15.34
C VAL A 56 -11.67 -20.30 16.75
N ALA A 57 -11.73 -21.38 17.54
CA ALA A 57 -12.20 -21.37 18.91
C ALA A 57 -11.23 -22.09 19.85
N ALA A 58 -11.06 -21.57 21.06
CA ALA A 58 -10.31 -22.23 22.12
C ALA A 58 -10.92 -21.92 23.49
N PRO A 59 -10.87 -22.86 24.47
CA PRO A 59 -11.39 -22.61 25.80
C PRO A 59 -10.75 -21.37 26.46
N GLY A 60 -11.58 -20.47 26.99
CA GLY A 60 -11.12 -19.23 27.64
C GLY A 60 -10.79 -18.09 26.67
N PHE A 61 -11.05 -18.27 25.37
CA PHE A 61 -10.85 -17.26 24.34
C PHE A 61 -12.16 -16.90 23.63
N THR A 62 -12.26 -15.65 23.20
CA THR A 62 -13.28 -15.18 22.26
C THR A 62 -13.06 -15.89 20.92
N THR A 63 -14.12 -16.46 20.36
CA THR A 63 -14.08 -17.12 19.04
C THR A 63 -13.80 -16.09 17.95
N VAL A 64 -12.95 -16.42 16.99
CA VAL A 64 -12.71 -15.57 15.82
C VAL A 64 -13.28 -16.25 14.59
N ARG A 65 -14.15 -15.55 13.87
CA ARG A 65 -14.68 -15.94 12.57
C ARG A 65 -14.12 -15.02 11.50
N LEU A 66 -13.30 -15.56 10.62
CA LEU A 66 -12.94 -14.90 9.36
C LEU A 66 -14.03 -15.25 8.34
N ALA A 67 -15.03 -14.38 8.23
CA ALA A 67 -16.19 -14.59 7.37
C ALA A 67 -15.86 -14.27 5.91
N TRP A 68 -16.53 -14.93 4.97
CA TRP A 68 -16.38 -14.66 3.52
C TRP A 68 -14.95 -14.82 3.01
N LEU A 69 -14.26 -15.86 3.49
CA LEU A 69 -12.93 -16.22 3.03
C LEU A 69 -13.01 -16.83 1.62
N PRO A 70 -12.34 -16.26 0.60
CA PRO A 70 -12.34 -16.82 -0.74
C PRO A 70 -11.59 -18.16 -0.76
N MET A 71 -12.26 -19.21 -1.21
CA MET A 71 -11.74 -20.57 -1.34
C MET A 71 -11.11 -20.71 -2.72
N LEU A 72 -9.79 -20.53 -2.80
CA LEU A 72 -9.01 -20.67 -4.02
C LEU A 72 -8.24 -22.00 -4.00
N GLU A 73 -7.99 -22.60 -5.17
CA GLU A 73 -7.25 -23.87 -5.30
C GLU A 73 -5.74 -23.70 -5.04
N GLN A 74 -5.34 -23.14 -3.89
CA GLN A 74 -3.95 -22.81 -3.52
C GLN A 74 -3.73 -22.78 -2.01
N ASP A 75 -2.46 -22.76 -1.60
CA ASP A 75 -2.06 -22.61 -0.20
C ASP A 75 -2.31 -21.18 0.29
N ALA A 76 -2.94 -21.04 1.45
CA ALA A 76 -3.15 -19.77 2.13
C ALA A 76 -2.71 -19.87 3.59
N HIS A 77 -2.01 -18.84 4.08
CA HIS A 77 -1.48 -18.81 5.44
C HIS A 77 -2.20 -17.77 6.30
N TYR A 78 -2.70 -18.23 7.45
CA TYR A 78 -3.41 -17.38 8.40
C TYR A 78 -2.71 -17.33 9.74
N ILE A 79 -2.60 -16.14 10.31
CA ILE A 79 -2.44 -15.96 11.75
C ILE A 79 -3.78 -15.49 12.31
N VAL A 80 -4.30 -16.24 13.28
CA VAL A 80 -5.55 -15.91 13.97
C VAL A 80 -5.24 -15.60 15.42
N ASP A 81 -5.45 -14.34 15.78
CA ASP A 81 -5.22 -13.86 17.14
C ASP A 81 -6.48 -14.05 17.97
N LEU A 82 -6.35 -14.75 19.09
CA LEU A 82 -7.43 -14.96 20.04
C LEU A 82 -7.27 -14.04 21.25
N GLU A 83 -8.31 -13.27 21.53
CA GLU A 83 -8.46 -12.52 22.77
C GLU A 83 -9.00 -13.41 23.88
N ARG A 84 -8.48 -13.28 25.10
CA ARG A 84 -9.05 -13.98 26.26
C ARG A 84 -10.45 -13.44 26.55
N GLY A 85 -11.40 -14.33 26.74
CA GLY A 85 -12.79 -13.93 26.93
C GLY A 85 -13.78 -14.97 26.44
N SER A 86 -14.96 -14.49 26.09
CA SER A 86 -16.09 -15.28 25.62
C SER A 86 -16.86 -14.49 24.56
N GLY A 87 -17.59 -15.20 23.70
CA GLY A 87 -18.31 -14.59 22.58
C GLY A 87 -17.60 -14.82 21.26
N GLU A 88 -17.96 -14.02 20.26
CA GLU A 88 -17.44 -14.16 18.89
C GLU A 88 -17.07 -12.79 18.33
N THR A 89 -15.94 -12.73 17.62
CA THR A 89 -15.54 -11.62 16.78
C THR A 89 -15.61 -12.07 15.32
N VAL A 90 -16.23 -11.25 14.48
CA VAL A 90 -16.35 -11.53 13.04
C VAL A 90 -15.50 -10.53 12.28
N ARG A 91 -14.63 -11.04 11.41
CA ARG A 91 -13.82 -10.26 10.48
C ARG A 91 -14.24 -10.62 9.07
N ASP A 92 -14.74 -9.63 8.34
CA ASP A 92 -15.11 -9.81 6.94
C ASP A 92 -13.84 -9.86 6.07
N MET A 93 -13.66 -10.99 5.38
CA MET A 93 -12.54 -11.26 4.47
C MET A 93 -12.94 -11.13 3.00
N SER A 94 -14.15 -10.63 2.72
CA SER A 94 -14.60 -10.37 1.36
C SER A 94 -13.69 -9.37 0.65
N HIS A 95 -13.51 -9.59 -0.65
CA HIS A 95 -12.77 -8.65 -1.48
C HIS A 95 -13.57 -7.35 -1.63
N LYS A 96 -12.92 -6.17 -1.53
CA LYS A 96 -13.59 -4.85 -1.54
C LYS A 96 -14.34 -4.49 -2.83
N MET A 97 -14.17 -5.25 -3.91
CA MET A 97 -14.98 -5.11 -5.14
C MET A 97 -16.21 -6.03 -5.16
N TYR A 98 -16.42 -6.83 -4.12
CA TYR A 98 -17.65 -7.60 -3.93
C TYR A 98 -18.66 -6.72 -3.16
N PRO A 99 -19.89 -6.51 -3.67
CA PRO A 99 -20.84 -5.62 -3.00
C PRO A 99 -21.21 -6.17 -1.61
N GLN A 100 -21.02 -5.35 -0.59
CA GLN A 100 -21.55 -5.61 0.75
C GLN A 100 -23.09 -5.64 0.64
N GLY A 101 -23.73 -6.76 1.02
CA GLY A 101 -25.19 -6.81 1.25
C GLY A 101 -26.05 -7.71 0.36
N VAL A 102 -25.52 -8.53 -0.54
CA VAL A 102 -26.34 -9.47 -1.34
C VAL A 102 -26.39 -10.86 -0.70
N PRO A 103 -27.56 -11.39 -0.27
CA PRO A 103 -27.68 -12.77 0.21
C PRO A 103 -27.41 -13.76 -0.92
N LEU A 104 -26.54 -14.76 -0.66
CA LEU A 104 -26.05 -15.77 -1.62
C LEU A 104 -27.10 -16.67 -2.28
N ARG A 105 -28.40 -16.48 -2.05
CA ARG A 105 -29.43 -17.38 -2.58
C ARG A 105 -30.02 -16.93 -3.91
N GLU A 106 -29.71 -15.73 -4.41
CA GLU A 106 -30.31 -15.17 -5.62
C GLU A 106 -29.32 -14.50 -6.60
N ALA A 107 -28.01 -14.70 -6.42
CA ALA A 107 -27.03 -14.21 -7.41
C ALA A 107 -26.95 -15.16 -8.61
N ASP A 108 -27.82 -14.96 -9.60
CA ASP A 108 -27.63 -15.49 -10.95
C ASP A 108 -26.46 -14.74 -11.63
N PRO A 109 -25.37 -15.41 -12.02
CA PRO A 109 -24.24 -14.79 -12.72
C PRO A 109 -24.64 -14.05 -14.01
N ALA A 110 -25.77 -14.41 -14.64
CA ALA A 110 -26.25 -13.75 -15.85
C ALA A 110 -26.80 -12.32 -15.61
N ALA A 111 -27.17 -11.97 -14.37
CA ALA A 111 -27.70 -10.66 -14.05
C ALA A 111 -26.63 -9.55 -14.05
N PHE A 112 -25.34 -9.89 -13.89
CA PHE A 112 -24.24 -8.93 -13.83
C PHE A 112 -23.96 -8.18 -15.15
N TYR A 113 -24.42 -8.71 -16.29
CA TYR A 113 -24.18 -8.11 -17.61
C TYR A 113 -25.45 -7.55 -18.30
N GLY A 114 -26.62 -7.60 -17.64
CA GLY A 114 -27.92 -7.44 -18.31
C GLY A 114 -28.80 -6.23 -17.97
N ALA A 115 -28.57 -5.48 -16.89
CA ALA A 115 -29.55 -4.47 -16.45
C ALA A 115 -29.19 -3.03 -16.89
N LYS A 116 -29.89 -2.55 -17.91
CA LYS A 116 -30.03 -1.12 -18.21
C LYS A 116 -30.94 -0.46 -17.15
N GLY A 117 -30.45 0.61 -16.52
CA GLY A 117 -31.20 1.79 -16.11
C GLY A 117 -32.24 1.64 -14.99
N GLY A 118 -32.06 2.42 -13.93
CA GLY A 118 -33.11 2.70 -12.93
C GLY A 118 -32.52 3.26 -11.66
N ILE A 119 -32.54 4.58 -11.52
CA ILE A 119 -32.28 5.29 -10.27
C ILE A 119 -33.56 5.19 -9.45
N GLU A 120 -33.50 4.59 -8.25
CA GLU A 120 -34.48 4.83 -7.20
C GLU A 120 -33.75 5.13 -5.89
N THR A 121 -34.12 6.27 -5.33
CA THR A 121 -33.67 6.89 -4.08
C THR A 121 -34.46 6.31 -2.92
N GLU A 122 -33.80 5.81 -1.88
CA GLU A 122 -34.43 5.65 -0.58
C GLU A 122 -33.54 6.22 0.53
N ASP A 123 -34.18 7.09 1.31
CA ASP A 123 -33.69 7.83 2.46
C ASP A 123 -33.20 6.89 3.58
N ALA A 124 -32.00 7.16 4.10
CA ALA A 124 -31.57 6.67 5.40
C ALA A 124 -30.96 7.81 6.21
N ALA A 125 -31.57 8.05 7.36
CA ALA A 125 -31.39 9.20 8.24
C ALA A 125 -29.98 9.36 8.82
N GLU A 126 -29.59 10.62 9.00
CA GLU A 126 -28.35 11.06 9.64
C GLU A 126 -28.27 10.72 11.13
N PRO A 127 -27.05 10.49 11.65
CA PRO A 127 -26.68 10.85 13.01
C PRO A 127 -25.69 12.01 13.04
N SER A 128 -26.21 13.14 13.55
CA SER A 128 -25.59 14.25 14.29
C SER A 128 -24.07 14.52 14.19
N GLU A 129 -23.79 15.68 13.62
CA GLU A 129 -22.55 16.46 13.69
C GLU A 129 -22.00 16.61 15.12
N GLN A 130 -20.74 16.22 15.31
CA GLN A 130 -19.84 16.87 16.26
C GLN A 130 -18.57 17.29 15.52
N ALA A 131 -18.27 18.58 15.65
CA ALA A 131 -17.33 19.34 14.87
C ALA A 131 -15.87 18.93 15.10
N GLU A 132 -15.12 18.69 14.02
CA GLU A 132 -13.70 19.02 13.94
C GLU A 132 -13.41 19.80 12.66
N SER A 133 -13.38 21.12 12.85
CA SER A 133 -13.02 22.14 11.88
C SER A 133 -11.51 22.39 11.88
N SER A 134 -10.97 22.72 10.70
CA SER A 134 -9.78 23.56 10.43
C SER A 134 -8.45 22.95 9.95
N ASP A 135 -8.22 21.64 9.97
CA ASP A 135 -6.91 21.06 9.60
C ASP A 135 -6.63 20.90 8.10
N ALA A 136 -7.67 20.88 7.25
CA ALA A 136 -7.50 20.74 5.78
C ALA A 136 -6.86 21.97 5.11
N MET A 137 -6.87 23.12 5.77
CA MET A 137 -6.29 24.37 5.27
C MET A 137 -4.78 24.49 5.58
N SER A 138 -4.29 23.74 6.58
CA SER A 138 -2.88 23.77 7.02
C SER A 138 -1.98 22.82 6.22
N ALA A 139 -2.48 21.68 5.73
CA ALA A 139 -1.62 20.70 5.05
C ALA A 139 -0.93 21.23 3.77
N LEU A 140 -1.59 22.14 3.05
CA LEU A 140 -1.00 22.81 1.89
C LEU A 140 -0.20 24.06 2.27
N ALA A 141 -0.59 24.77 3.34
CA ALA A 141 0.10 25.97 3.82
C ALA A 141 1.39 25.64 4.59
N ASP A 142 1.43 24.59 5.42
CA ASP A 142 2.63 24.10 6.12
C ASP A 142 3.65 23.51 5.13
N SER A 143 3.18 22.90 4.04
CA SER A 143 4.03 22.53 2.90
C SER A 143 4.67 23.75 2.21
N LEU A 144 4.16 24.96 2.43
CA LEU A 144 4.62 26.21 1.79
C LEU A 144 5.29 27.18 2.78
N ALA A 145 5.03 27.09 4.09
CA ALA A 145 5.52 28.02 5.11
C ALA A 145 6.84 27.55 5.78
N GLY A 146 7.18 26.27 5.67
CA GLY A 146 8.33 25.65 6.34
C GLY A 146 9.65 25.64 5.58
N ALA A 147 10.00 26.67 4.81
CA ALA A 147 11.39 26.93 4.40
C ALA A 147 11.52 28.33 3.81
N ALA A 148 12.45 29.14 4.33
CA ALA A 148 12.99 30.26 3.59
C ALA A 148 13.61 29.70 2.28
N ILE A 149 12.87 29.81 1.17
CA ILE A 149 13.29 29.30 -0.14
C ILE A 149 14.40 30.19 -0.68
N GLY A 150 15.64 29.87 -0.30
CA GLY A 150 16.81 30.20 -1.11
C GLY A 150 16.78 29.41 -2.43
N PRO A 151 17.44 29.90 -3.50
CA PRO A 151 17.26 29.42 -4.88
C PRO A 151 17.93 28.06 -5.17
N LYS A 152 17.74 27.04 -4.32
CA LYS A 152 18.34 25.69 -4.49
C LYS A 152 17.46 24.49 -4.08
N ALA A 153 16.16 24.67 -3.83
CA ALA A 153 15.23 23.54 -3.74
C ALA A 153 14.40 23.48 -5.02
N SER A 154 14.89 22.76 -6.04
CA SER A 154 14.03 22.35 -7.14
C SER A 154 12.95 21.43 -6.55
N TRP A 155 11.68 21.78 -6.76
CA TRP A 155 10.50 20.94 -6.51
C TRP A 155 10.47 19.73 -7.46
N SER A 156 11.55 18.96 -7.48
CA SER A 156 11.62 17.71 -8.25
C SER A 156 10.77 16.69 -7.50
N GLY A 157 9.62 16.34 -8.08
CA GLY A 157 8.80 15.22 -7.61
C GLY A 157 9.60 13.91 -7.53
N LEU A 158 8.95 12.84 -7.06
CA LEU A 158 9.59 11.53 -6.96
C LEU A 158 10.23 11.16 -8.30
N GLN A 159 11.49 10.72 -8.28
CA GLN A 159 12.21 10.36 -9.49
C GLN A 159 11.53 9.20 -10.21
N VAL A 160 11.53 9.21 -11.55
CA VAL A 160 11.23 8.01 -12.33
C VAL A 160 12.47 7.14 -12.32
N VAL A 161 12.39 6.00 -11.64
CA VAL A 161 13.36 4.93 -11.80
C VAL A 161 12.53 3.72 -12.18
N ASN A 162 12.71 3.25 -13.42
CA ASN A 162 11.99 2.09 -13.90
C ASN A 162 12.66 0.83 -13.35
N PRO A 163 11.90 -0.05 -12.68
CA PRO A 163 12.40 -1.37 -12.34
C PRO A 163 12.64 -2.19 -13.62
N PRO A 164 13.36 -3.33 -13.53
CA PRO A 164 13.45 -4.24 -14.65
C PRO A 164 12.06 -4.78 -14.97
N ASP A 165 11.89 -5.01 -16.25
CA ASP A 165 10.67 -5.44 -16.87
C ASP A 165 10.38 -6.95 -16.60
N GLN A 166 11.45 -7.73 -16.47
CA GLN A 166 11.44 -9.15 -16.13
C GLN A 166 12.53 -9.47 -15.11
N ILE A 167 12.34 -10.55 -14.36
CA ILE A 167 13.29 -11.07 -13.38
C ILE A 167 13.52 -12.57 -13.61
N TYR A 168 14.78 -12.99 -13.52
CA TYR A 168 15.15 -14.40 -13.55
C TYR A 168 15.29 -14.92 -12.12
N VAL A 169 14.44 -15.88 -11.77
CA VAL A 169 14.44 -16.54 -10.46
C VAL A 169 15.13 -17.89 -10.60
N SER A 170 16.26 -18.05 -9.91
CA SER A 170 17.04 -19.29 -9.93
C SER A 170 16.19 -20.48 -9.49
N GLY A 171 16.09 -21.49 -10.36
CA GLY A 171 15.26 -22.67 -10.15
C GLY A 171 13.83 -22.57 -10.71
N TYR A 172 13.37 -21.38 -11.12
CA TYR A 172 12.02 -21.17 -11.65
C TYR A 172 11.99 -20.53 -13.05
N GLY A 173 13.04 -19.82 -13.47
CA GLY A 173 13.14 -19.19 -14.79
C GLY A 173 12.71 -17.72 -14.82
N TRP A 174 12.30 -17.24 -16.00
CA TRP A 174 11.90 -15.85 -16.23
C TRP A 174 10.46 -15.58 -15.82
N TYR A 175 10.25 -14.46 -15.12
CA TYR A 175 8.94 -13.92 -14.76
C TYR A 175 8.86 -12.45 -15.15
N TYR A 176 7.68 -12.00 -15.55
CA TYR A 176 7.39 -10.56 -15.53
C TYR A 176 7.47 -10.07 -14.09
N LEU A 177 8.00 -8.86 -13.89
CA LEU A 177 8.28 -8.39 -12.54
C LEU A 177 7.04 -8.41 -11.65
N GLU A 178 5.91 -7.87 -12.09
CA GLU A 178 4.73 -7.83 -11.23
C GLU A 178 4.10 -9.23 -11.02
N VAL A 179 4.29 -10.18 -11.95
CA VAL A 179 3.90 -11.59 -11.73
C VAL A 179 4.79 -12.24 -10.66
N TYR A 180 6.08 -11.95 -10.68
CA TYR A 180 7.02 -12.38 -9.65
C TYR A 180 6.58 -11.90 -8.25
N LEU A 181 6.10 -10.67 -8.14
CA LEU A 181 5.61 -10.12 -6.88
C LEU A 181 4.31 -10.77 -6.44
N ALA A 182 3.32 -10.83 -7.32
CA ALA A 182 2.02 -11.42 -7.04
C ALA A 182 2.14 -12.87 -6.53
N ARG A 183 3.20 -13.57 -6.97
CA ARG A 183 3.45 -14.98 -6.65
C ARG A 183 4.52 -15.23 -5.58
N GLY A 184 5.17 -14.17 -5.10
CA GLY A 184 6.32 -14.27 -4.20
C GLY A 184 6.14 -13.53 -2.89
N LEU A 185 5.42 -12.40 -2.88
CA LEU A 185 5.27 -11.54 -1.70
C LEU A 185 4.77 -12.32 -0.48
N CYS A 186 3.80 -13.21 -0.68
CA CYS A 186 3.17 -13.96 0.39
C CYS A 186 4.06 -15.06 1.01
N ASN A 187 5.23 -15.32 0.44
CA ASN A 187 6.25 -16.16 1.06
C ASN A 187 7.09 -15.42 2.10
N GLU A 188 7.06 -14.08 2.10
CA GLU A 188 7.80 -13.21 3.00
C GLU A 188 6.86 -12.40 3.93
N TRP A 189 5.74 -11.91 3.39
CA TRP A 189 4.68 -11.25 4.15
C TRP A 189 3.48 -12.19 4.31
N ILE A 190 2.94 -12.31 5.51
CA ILE A 190 1.88 -13.30 5.77
C ILE A 190 0.56 -12.81 5.15
N SER A 191 -0.08 -13.66 4.35
CA SER A 191 -1.25 -13.29 3.54
C SER A 191 -2.43 -12.68 4.31
N SER A 192 -2.58 -13.00 5.60
CA SER A 192 -3.62 -12.45 6.47
C SER A 192 -3.28 -11.10 7.11
N TRP A 193 -2.13 -10.51 6.77
CA TRP A 193 -1.72 -9.21 7.27
C TRP A 193 -2.50 -8.06 6.64
N GLY A 194 -2.48 -6.91 7.32
CA GLY A 194 -3.21 -5.72 6.91
C GLY A 194 -2.79 -5.25 5.52
N ALA A 195 -3.72 -4.72 4.73
CA ALA A 195 -3.45 -4.31 3.34
C ALA A 195 -2.27 -3.33 3.23
N HIS A 196 -2.11 -2.41 4.19
CA HIS A 196 -0.97 -1.49 4.20
C HIS A 196 0.37 -2.15 4.56
N ALA A 197 0.36 -3.22 5.35
CA ALA A 197 1.56 -4.01 5.59
C ALA A 197 1.97 -4.77 4.32
N LEU A 198 1.01 -5.36 3.60
CA LEU A 198 1.26 -6.03 2.33
C LEU A 198 1.72 -5.03 1.25
N ASP A 199 1.13 -3.84 1.16
CA ASP A 199 1.53 -2.78 0.23
C ASP A 199 2.94 -2.25 0.55
N ALA A 200 3.32 -2.14 1.83
CA ALA A 200 4.69 -1.76 2.19
C ALA A 200 5.69 -2.87 1.84
N GLY A 201 5.33 -4.12 2.13
CA GLY A 201 6.10 -5.31 1.77
C GLY A 201 6.27 -5.47 0.26
N SER A 202 5.24 -5.18 -0.54
CA SER A 202 5.33 -5.29 -2.00
C SER A 202 6.38 -4.34 -2.58
N VAL A 203 6.49 -3.11 -2.07
CA VAL A 203 7.53 -2.15 -2.48
C VAL A 203 8.94 -2.65 -2.11
N ALA A 204 9.11 -3.17 -0.89
CA ALA A 204 10.39 -3.73 -0.44
C ALA A 204 10.80 -4.98 -1.25
N TYR A 205 9.87 -5.92 -1.45
CA TYR A 205 10.08 -7.14 -2.22
C TYR A 205 10.39 -6.83 -3.70
N ARG A 206 9.68 -5.86 -4.31
CA ARG A 206 9.93 -5.38 -5.68
C ARG A 206 11.34 -4.86 -5.82
N SER A 207 11.72 -3.97 -4.92
CA SER A 207 12.98 -3.23 -4.99
C SER A 207 14.17 -4.15 -4.76
N TYR A 208 14.04 -5.10 -3.83
CA TYR A 208 15.08 -6.10 -3.55
C TYR A 208 15.28 -7.04 -4.74
N GLY A 209 14.19 -7.61 -5.28
CA GLY A 209 14.23 -8.44 -6.49
C GLY A 209 14.83 -7.70 -7.69
N SER A 210 14.36 -6.48 -7.91
CA SER A 210 14.85 -5.60 -8.98
C SER A 210 16.34 -5.30 -8.85
N TRP A 211 16.83 -5.04 -7.64
CA TRP A 211 18.24 -4.80 -7.39
C TRP A 211 19.10 -6.03 -7.75
N TYR A 212 18.67 -7.24 -7.37
CA TYR A 212 19.38 -8.46 -7.75
C TYR A 212 19.38 -8.70 -9.25
N GLN A 213 18.24 -8.51 -9.92
CA GLN A 213 18.18 -8.65 -11.37
C GLN A 213 19.15 -7.69 -12.08
N ILE A 214 19.16 -6.41 -11.66
CA ILE A 214 20.01 -5.38 -12.26
C ILE A 214 21.51 -5.65 -11.98
N ASN A 215 21.86 -6.06 -10.76
CA ASN A 215 23.27 -6.11 -10.33
C ASN A 215 23.89 -7.52 -10.41
N GLN A 216 23.09 -8.57 -10.45
CA GLN A 216 23.54 -9.97 -10.43
C GLN A 216 22.91 -10.81 -11.55
N GLY A 217 22.00 -10.24 -12.36
CA GLY A 217 21.32 -10.91 -13.47
C GLY A 217 20.27 -11.94 -13.06
N SER A 218 20.16 -12.26 -11.77
CA SER A 218 19.22 -13.24 -11.22
C SER A 218 19.03 -13.06 -9.71
N ILE A 219 17.96 -13.65 -9.17
CA ILE A 219 17.73 -13.77 -7.72
C ILE A 219 17.51 -15.23 -7.31
N CYS A 220 18.02 -15.61 -6.13
CA CYS A 220 17.75 -16.93 -5.56
C CYS A 220 16.39 -16.98 -4.84
N ALA A 221 15.72 -18.13 -4.83
CA ALA A 221 14.37 -18.31 -4.29
C ALA A 221 14.32 -18.76 -2.81
N THR A 222 15.39 -18.50 -2.04
CA THR A 222 15.55 -18.97 -0.66
C THR A 222 15.82 -17.80 0.28
N THR A 223 15.86 -18.08 1.59
CA THR A 223 16.21 -17.11 2.65
C THR A 223 17.59 -16.46 2.51
N SER A 224 18.43 -16.93 1.57
CA SER A 224 19.69 -16.25 1.22
C SER A 224 19.48 -14.97 0.40
N CYS A 225 18.37 -14.87 -0.34
CA CYS A 225 17.96 -13.66 -1.06
C CYS A 225 16.55 -13.29 -0.60
N GLN A 226 15.53 -13.79 -1.27
CA GLN A 226 14.14 -13.76 -0.84
C GLN A 226 13.42 -15.03 -1.26
N VAL A 227 12.52 -15.51 -0.42
CA VAL A 227 11.77 -16.75 -0.65
C VAL A 227 10.79 -16.53 -1.81
N PHE A 228 10.76 -17.50 -2.72
CA PHE A 228 9.82 -17.55 -3.82
C PHE A 228 9.39 -18.99 -4.09
N THR A 229 8.08 -19.21 -4.13
CA THR A 229 7.49 -20.54 -4.39
C THR A 229 6.51 -20.56 -5.56
N ASN A 230 6.36 -19.43 -6.27
CA ASN A 230 5.40 -19.29 -7.37
C ASN A 230 3.94 -19.53 -6.93
N THR A 231 3.55 -19.00 -5.76
CA THR A 231 2.23 -19.21 -5.14
C THR A 231 1.37 -17.96 -5.26
N TYR A 232 0.20 -18.05 -5.89
CA TYR A 232 -0.71 -16.92 -6.05
C TYR A 232 -1.63 -16.77 -4.83
N VAL A 233 -1.62 -15.57 -4.26
CA VAL A 233 -2.54 -15.21 -3.17
C VAL A 233 -3.16 -13.86 -3.49
N SER A 234 -4.49 -13.80 -3.53
CA SER A 234 -5.24 -12.62 -3.97
C SER A 234 -4.89 -11.34 -3.20
N ALA A 235 -4.65 -11.43 -1.89
CA ALA A 235 -4.24 -10.29 -1.07
C ALA A 235 -2.87 -9.73 -1.47
N CYS A 236 -1.91 -10.61 -1.80
CA CYS A 236 -0.57 -10.23 -2.24
C CYS A 236 -0.53 -9.77 -3.70
N ASP A 237 -1.32 -10.39 -4.58
CA ASP A 237 -1.54 -9.92 -5.94
C ASP A 237 -2.14 -8.50 -5.92
N SER A 238 -3.16 -8.28 -5.11
CA SER A 238 -3.75 -6.94 -4.95
C SER A 238 -2.74 -5.91 -4.42
N ALA A 239 -1.83 -6.30 -3.53
CA ALA A 239 -0.76 -5.43 -3.04
C ALA A 239 0.31 -5.14 -4.09
N ALA A 240 0.66 -6.15 -4.91
CA ALA A 240 1.54 -5.97 -6.06
C ALA A 240 0.94 -4.97 -7.06
N GLN A 241 -0.34 -5.14 -7.42
CA GLN A 241 -1.05 -4.26 -8.36
C GLN A 241 -1.16 -2.81 -7.85
N ARG A 242 -1.54 -2.62 -6.58
CA ARG A 242 -1.69 -1.26 -5.99
C ARG A 242 -0.41 -0.45 -6.02
N THR A 243 0.74 -1.09 -5.85
CA THR A 243 2.04 -0.42 -5.82
C THR A 243 2.84 -0.67 -7.09
N ALA A 244 2.21 -1.11 -8.19
CA ALA A 244 2.91 -1.57 -9.38
C ALA A 244 3.89 -0.51 -9.89
N GLY A 245 5.11 -0.92 -10.23
CA GLY A 245 6.18 -0.03 -10.70
C GLY A 245 6.79 0.89 -9.64
N MET A 246 6.27 0.94 -8.41
CA MET A 246 6.88 1.70 -7.31
C MET A 246 8.02 0.91 -6.68
N VAL A 247 9.22 1.50 -6.72
CA VAL A 247 10.42 0.94 -6.10
C VAL A 247 11.08 1.95 -5.18
N LEU A 248 12.07 1.48 -4.43
CA LEU A 248 12.96 2.28 -3.62
C LEU A 248 14.21 2.59 -4.41
N GLN A 249 14.66 3.84 -4.37
CA GLN A 249 15.89 4.28 -5.00
C GLN A 249 16.88 4.85 -3.99
N LYS A 250 18.16 4.74 -4.32
CA LYS A 250 19.26 5.42 -3.64
C LYS A 250 20.24 5.89 -4.69
N SER A 251 20.54 7.18 -4.70
CA SER A 251 21.46 7.81 -5.68
C SER A 251 21.06 7.56 -7.15
N GLY A 252 19.76 7.60 -7.46
CA GLY A 252 19.24 7.45 -8.83
C GLY A 252 19.13 6.00 -9.34
N SER A 253 19.51 5.01 -8.53
CA SER A 253 19.41 3.60 -8.87
C SER A 253 18.43 2.89 -7.94
N VAL A 254 17.83 1.80 -8.39
CA VAL A 254 17.04 0.91 -7.51
C VAL A 254 17.90 0.50 -6.31
N ALA A 255 17.37 0.65 -5.11
CA ALA A 255 18.07 0.37 -3.87
C ALA A 255 17.92 -1.10 -3.48
N ARG A 256 18.95 -1.66 -2.84
CA ARG A 256 18.87 -2.94 -2.15
C ARG A 256 18.05 -2.78 -0.87
N SER A 257 16.74 -2.87 -0.98
CA SER A 257 15.77 -2.68 0.10
C SER A 257 15.69 -3.90 1.01
N GLU A 258 16.71 -4.10 1.84
CA GLU A 258 16.74 -5.20 2.81
C GLU A 258 15.51 -5.17 3.75
N TYR A 259 15.11 -6.33 4.22
CA TYR A 259 14.06 -6.52 5.21
C TYR A 259 14.31 -7.80 6.00
N SER A 260 13.81 -7.88 7.23
CA SER A 260 13.81 -9.13 8.00
C SER A 260 12.59 -9.24 8.91
N ALA A 261 12.38 -10.42 9.49
CA ALA A 261 11.19 -10.76 10.26
C ALA A 261 10.94 -9.77 11.41
N GLU A 262 11.86 -9.71 12.38
CA GLU A 262 11.78 -8.81 13.53
C GLU A 262 13.10 -8.05 13.69
N ASN A 263 13.04 -6.72 13.56
CA ASN A 263 14.22 -5.85 13.56
C ASN A 263 14.53 -5.24 14.92
N ASN A 264 13.72 -5.50 15.96
CA ASN A 264 14.00 -5.00 17.30
C ASN A 264 15.43 -5.39 17.73
N SER A 265 16.27 -4.40 18.05
CA SER A 265 17.66 -4.57 18.47
C SER A 265 17.78 -5.10 19.92
N LEU A 266 17.05 -6.17 20.22
CA LEU A 266 17.06 -6.92 21.47
C LEU A 266 17.37 -8.40 21.16
N LYS A 267 18.43 -8.95 21.77
CA LYS A 267 18.81 -10.35 21.59
C LYS A 267 18.02 -11.26 22.53
N CYS A 268 17.48 -12.35 21.99
CA CYS A 268 16.86 -13.42 22.78
C CYS A 268 17.38 -14.79 22.34
N THR A 269 17.22 -15.79 23.20
CA THR A 269 17.74 -17.15 22.99
C THR A 269 16.84 -18.00 22.08
N SER A 270 15.56 -17.64 21.95
CA SER A 270 14.54 -18.42 21.23
C SER A 270 14.47 -18.16 19.72
N TYR A 271 15.14 -17.12 19.22
CA TYR A 271 15.03 -16.68 17.83
C TYR A 271 16.39 -16.53 17.16
N SER A 272 16.44 -16.79 15.85
CA SER A 272 17.66 -16.66 15.06
C SER A 272 17.96 -15.19 14.75
N CYS A 273 18.44 -14.46 15.76
CA CYS A 273 19.02 -13.13 15.55
C CYS A 273 20.43 -13.27 14.99
N VAL A 274 20.62 -12.86 13.73
CA VAL A 274 21.93 -12.81 13.07
C VAL A 274 22.47 -11.38 12.97
N ASN A 275 21.75 -10.40 13.50
CA ASN A 275 22.28 -9.05 13.66
C ASN A 275 23.38 -9.04 14.73
N THR A 276 24.63 -8.79 14.29
CA THR A 276 25.79 -8.72 15.19
C THR A 276 25.94 -7.35 15.86
N ASP A 277 25.19 -6.34 15.41
CA ASP A 277 25.21 -4.99 15.97
C ASP A 277 23.82 -4.60 16.50
N LEU A 278 23.64 -4.81 17.80
CA LEU A 278 22.42 -4.49 18.53
C LEU A 278 22.57 -3.22 19.38
N SER A 279 23.55 -2.36 19.05
CA SER A 279 23.86 -1.14 19.81
C SER A 279 22.71 -0.13 19.90
N CYS A 280 21.70 -0.25 19.02
CA CYS A 280 20.51 0.59 19.05
C CYS A 280 19.64 0.37 20.30
N GLY A 281 19.69 -0.82 20.90
CA GLY A 281 18.89 -1.19 22.05
C GLY A 281 17.42 -1.48 21.72
N SER A 282 16.70 -2.00 22.71
CA SER A 282 15.30 -2.41 22.56
C SER A 282 14.39 -1.27 22.11
N GLY A 283 13.43 -1.61 21.27
CA GLY A 283 12.48 -0.72 20.63
C GLY A 283 13.03 0.11 19.48
N LYS A 284 14.18 -0.30 18.96
CA LYS A 284 14.79 0.31 17.79
C LYS A 284 15.14 -0.75 16.77
N ALA A 285 15.03 -0.38 15.50
CA ALA A 285 15.55 -1.15 14.38
C ALA A 285 16.90 -0.58 13.93
N GLY A 286 17.85 -1.45 13.60
CA GLY A 286 19.12 -1.01 13.03
C GLY A 286 20.26 -2.00 13.20
N SER A 287 21.27 -1.80 12.38
CA SER A 287 22.57 -2.47 12.43
C SER A 287 23.62 -1.46 11.97
N PRO A 288 24.04 -0.52 12.83
CA PRO A 288 24.94 0.58 12.46
C PRO A 288 26.22 0.13 11.73
N ALA A 289 26.84 -0.97 12.16
CA ALA A 289 28.01 -1.57 11.51
C ALA A 289 27.76 -2.02 10.06
N ALA A 290 26.51 -2.33 9.71
CA ALA A 290 26.09 -2.65 8.35
C ALA A 290 25.52 -1.43 7.59
N GLY A 291 25.76 -0.22 8.10
CA GLY A 291 25.30 1.02 7.47
C GLY A 291 23.81 1.30 7.64
N TRP A 292 23.13 0.64 8.58
CA TRP A 292 21.73 0.88 8.94
C TRP A 292 21.64 1.58 10.30
N PRO A 293 21.59 2.93 10.34
CA PRO A 293 21.49 3.67 11.59
C PRO A 293 20.27 3.30 12.41
N CYS A 294 20.35 3.56 13.71
CA CYS A 294 19.25 3.30 14.63
C CYS A 294 18.01 4.12 14.24
N LEU A 295 16.87 3.43 14.18
CA LEU A 295 15.55 3.98 13.97
C LEU A 295 14.70 3.63 15.18
N THR A 296 14.06 4.61 15.79
CA THR A 296 13.03 4.33 16.79
C THR A 296 11.90 3.60 16.10
N ASP A 297 11.62 2.37 16.52
CA ASP A 297 10.57 1.53 15.95
C ASP A 297 9.70 1.00 17.09
N GLY A 298 9.23 1.93 17.92
CA GLY A 298 8.39 1.67 19.09
C GLY A 298 6.95 1.38 18.71
N HIS A 299 6.71 0.45 17.78
CA HIS A 299 5.38 -0.10 17.57
C HIS A 299 5.00 -0.96 18.79
N LEU A 300 3.70 -1.08 19.08
CA LEU A 300 3.20 -1.83 20.22
C LEU A 300 3.82 -3.25 20.22
N PHE A 301 4.67 -3.51 21.21
CA PHE A 301 5.52 -4.70 21.32
C PHE A 301 4.75 -5.98 21.61
N ASP A 302 3.43 -5.92 21.72
CA ASP A 302 2.61 -6.98 22.33
C ASP A 302 2.09 -8.02 21.32
N GLN A 303 2.47 -7.98 20.04
CA GLN A 303 1.73 -8.67 18.96
C GLN A 303 2.55 -9.40 17.88
N GLY A 304 3.83 -9.72 18.13
CA GLY A 304 4.65 -10.59 17.26
C GLY A 304 5.36 -11.68 18.09
N PRO A 305 6.08 -12.65 17.48
CA PRO A 305 6.83 -13.67 18.23
C PRO A 305 7.90 -13.00 19.10
N GLY A 306 7.51 -12.65 20.33
CA GLY A 306 8.28 -12.16 21.46
C GLY A 306 9.40 -11.18 21.13
N THR A 307 9.08 -9.88 20.99
CA THR A 307 9.91 -8.66 21.19
C THR A 307 11.39 -8.68 20.83
N CYS A 308 11.90 -9.63 20.07
CA CYS A 308 13.32 -9.93 19.98
C CYS A 308 13.72 -10.08 18.54
N CYS A 309 14.92 -9.62 18.23
CA CYS A 309 15.54 -9.74 16.92
C CYS A 309 15.33 -11.14 16.32
N PHE A 310 14.78 -11.18 15.11
CA PHE A 310 14.70 -12.37 14.30
C PHE A 310 15.07 -12.01 12.86
N GLY A 311 16.24 -12.48 12.43
CA GLY A 311 16.88 -12.06 11.20
C GLY A 311 18.00 -11.05 11.44
N HIS A 312 18.28 -10.23 10.44
CA HIS A 312 19.49 -9.41 10.39
C HIS A 312 19.31 -7.97 10.84
N GLY A 313 18.09 -7.52 11.14
CA GLY A 313 17.82 -6.21 11.75
C GLY A 313 18.06 -5.02 10.82
N ARG A 314 18.03 -5.23 9.50
CA ARG A 314 18.33 -4.22 8.48
C ARG A 314 17.07 -3.89 7.67
N GLY A 315 16.90 -2.62 7.33
CA GLY A 315 15.78 -2.13 6.54
C GLY A 315 14.42 -2.31 7.21
N MET A 316 13.45 -2.83 6.46
CA MET A 316 12.07 -2.95 6.89
C MET A 316 11.86 -4.14 7.83
N CYS A 317 11.08 -3.92 8.89
CA CYS A 317 10.67 -4.97 9.81
C CYS A 317 9.34 -5.56 9.32
N GLN A 318 9.28 -6.85 8.98
CA GLN A 318 8.05 -7.49 8.51
C GLN A 318 6.96 -7.40 9.59
N TRP A 319 7.23 -7.87 10.81
CA TRP A 319 6.30 -7.76 11.94
C TRP A 319 5.97 -6.32 12.30
N GLY A 320 6.95 -5.42 12.18
CA GLY A 320 6.73 -3.99 12.38
C GLY A 320 5.73 -3.39 11.39
N THR A 321 5.77 -3.76 10.10
CA THR A 321 4.74 -3.30 9.14
C THR A 321 3.34 -3.75 9.52
N GLN A 322 3.19 -4.97 10.02
CA GLN A 322 1.90 -5.46 10.52
C GLN A 322 1.44 -4.71 11.77
N ALA A 323 2.34 -4.45 12.72
CA ALA A 323 2.02 -3.70 13.93
C ALA A 323 1.62 -2.24 13.61
N TRP A 324 2.38 -1.56 12.76
CA TRP A 324 2.07 -0.22 12.29
C TRP A 324 0.75 -0.16 11.52
N SER A 325 0.46 -1.18 10.70
CA SER A 325 -0.81 -1.27 9.99
C SER A 325 -2.00 -1.38 10.95
N ARG A 326 -1.85 -2.12 12.06
CA ARG A 326 -2.89 -2.19 13.11
C ARG A 326 -3.03 -0.87 13.87
N GLY A 327 -1.91 -0.17 14.06
CA GLY A 327 -1.88 1.17 14.64
C GLY A 327 -2.36 2.29 13.71
N GLY A 328 -2.96 1.96 12.55
CA GLY A 328 -3.52 2.93 11.62
C GLY A 328 -2.51 3.64 10.71
N LYS A 329 -1.23 3.24 10.72
CA LYS A 329 -0.27 3.79 9.75
C LYS A 329 -0.51 3.20 8.37
N LEU A 330 -0.25 4.03 7.36
CA LEU A 330 -0.37 3.67 5.95
C LEU A 330 0.96 3.17 5.38
N TRP A 331 0.89 2.46 4.26
CA TRP A 331 2.04 1.80 3.63
C TRP A 331 3.16 2.78 3.24
N ASN A 332 2.78 3.96 2.72
CA ASN A 332 3.70 5.02 2.31
C ASN A 332 4.49 5.56 3.51
N TRP A 333 3.84 5.69 4.66
CA TRP A 333 4.50 6.02 5.92
C TRP A 333 5.47 4.91 6.35
N MET A 334 5.07 3.64 6.28
CA MET A 334 5.95 2.52 6.69
C MET A 334 7.20 2.43 5.83
N VAL A 335 7.05 2.59 4.51
CA VAL A 335 8.19 2.60 3.58
C VAL A 335 9.15 3.75 3.92
N ASP A 336 8.63 4.97 4.12
CA ASP A 336 9.46 6.14 4.46
C ASP A 336 10.10 6.03 5.86
N HIS A 337 9.38 5.48 6.83
CA HIS A 337 9.87 5.19 8.18
C HIS A 337 11.10 4.26 8.12
N TYR A 338 10.98 3.11 7.47
CA TYR A 338 12.05 2.12 7.42
C TYR A 338 13.22 2.51 6.50
N TYR A 339 12.96 3.15 5.36
CA TYR A 339 13.99 3.37 4.35
C TYR A 339 14.53 4.80 4.30
N ASN A 340 13.86 5.75 4.94
CA ASN A 340 14.23 7.15 4.93
C ASN A 340 14.19 7.82 6.33
N ALA A 341 13.87 7.06 7.39
CA ALA A 341 13.64 7.56 8.74
C ALA A 341 12.73 8.81 8.76
N SER A 342 11.64 8.77 8.00
CA SER A 342 10.70 9.89 7.84
C SER A 342 11.37 11.20 7.38
N GLY A 343 12.38 11.10 6.50
CA GLY A 343 13.14 12.24 5.98
C GLY A 343 14.37 12.65 6.81
N ALA A 344 14.57 12.08 8.01
CA ALA A 344 15.70 12.38 8.89
C ALA A 344 16.86 11.36 8.76
N GLY A 345 16.82 10.50 7.75
CA GLY A 345 17.69 9.34 7.68
C GLY A 345 19.13 9.63 7.24
N SER A 346 19.99 8.66 7.50
CA SER A 346 21.40 8.64 7.11
C SER A 346 21.82 7.21 6.72
N GLY A 347 23.02 7.03 6.18
CA GLY A 347 23.51 5.71 5.79
C GLY A 347 22.63 5.05 4.73
N ASN A 348 22.12 3.84 5.00
CA ASN A 348 21.16 3.14 4.14
C ASN A 348 19.71 3.61 4.29
N ARG A 349 19.41 4.40 5.33
CA ARG A 349 18.11 5.08 5.49
C ARG A 349 18.04 6.40 4.72
N THR A 350 18.67 6.49 3.56
CA THR A 350 18.54 7.61 2.60
C THR A 350 18.00 7.10 1.28
N THR A 351 17.02 6.21 1.39
CA THR A 351 16.42 5.47 0.30
C THR A 351 14.98 5.95 0.14
N TYR A 352 14.62 6.40 -1.06
CA TYR A 352 13.38 7.13 -1.32
C TYR A 352 12.47 6.33 -2.24
N LEU A 353 11.17 6.39 -1.99
CA LEU A 353 10.15 5.84 -2.87
C LEU A 353 10.19 6.55 -4.25
N THR A 354 9.96 5.81 -5.32
CA THR A 354 9.83 6.32 -6.70
C THR A 354 8.37 6.39 -7.11
N THR A 355 8.11 6.91 -8.31
CA THR A 355 6.79 6.83 -8.93
C THR A 355 6.92 6.36 -10.38
N PRO A 356 6.03 5.45 -10.85
CA PRO A 356 5.91 5.09 -12.25
C PRO A 356 5.02 6.07 -13.03
N LEU A 357 4.59 7.17 -12.41
CA LEU A 357 3.65 8.12 -13.00
C LEU A 357 4.31 9.46 -13.30
N GLU A 358 3.86 10.09 -14.37
CA GLU A 358 4.34 11.40 -14.82
C GLU A 358 3.19 12.24 -15.37
N ILE A 359 3.23 13.56 -15.14
CA ILE A 359 2.37 14.51 -15.86
C ILE A 359 3.18 15.01 -17.06
N THR A 360 2.81 14.57 -18.26
CA THR A 360 3.57 14.91 -19.49
C THR A 360 3.15 16.25 -20.05
N THR A 361 1.87 16.62 -19.90
CA THR A 361 1.34 17.92 -20.29
C THR A 361 0.28 18.38 -19.30
N ALA A 362 0.16 19.69 -19.11
CA ALA A 362 -1.06 20.32 -18.65
C ALA A 362 -1.22 21.70 -19.27
N ALA A 363 -2.45 22.18 -19.41
CA ALA A 363 -2.74 23.53 -19.86
C ALA A 363 -4.15 23.96 -19.40
N PRO A 364 -4.35 25.25 -19.08
CA PRO A 364 -5.68 25.79 -18.88
C PRO A 364 -6.39 25.96 -20.23
N SER A 365 -7.71 25.82 -20.26
CA SER A 365 -8.54 26.04 -21.44
C SER A 365 -8.64 27.51 -21.84
N SER A 366 -8.32 28.42 -20.93
CA SER A 366 -8.20 29.85 -21.17
C SER A 366 -7.00 30.40 -20.40
N THR A 367 -6.29 31.36 -21.00
CA THR A 367 -5.20 32.09 -20.35
C THR A 367 -5.66 33.40 -19.71
N SER A 368 -6.93 33.78 -19.88
CA SER A 368 -7.54 34.93 -19.20
C SER A 368 -8.85 34.51 -18.56
N VAL A 369 -8.96 34.72 -17.25
CA VAL A 369 -10.07 34.22 -16.44
C VAL A 369 -10.63 35.37 -15.59
N THR A 370 -11.95 35.51 -15.59
CA THR A 370 -12.65 36.50 -14.76
C THR A 370 -12.80 35.94 -13.33
N ARG A 371 -12.61 36.79 -12.32
CA ARG A 371 -12.86 36.43 -10.92
C ARG A 371 -14.30 35.94 -10.73
N GLY A 372 -14.46 34.88 -9.93
CA GLY A 372 -15.76 34.24 -9.68
C GLY A 372 -16.22 33.30 -10.81
N THR A 373 -15.37 33.02 -11.80
CA THR A 373 -15.66 32.07 -12.89
C THR A 373 -14.74 30.85 -12.82
N SER A 374 -15.08 29.83 -13.62
CA SER A 374 -14.31 28.60 -13.71
C SER A 374 -13.70 28.42 -15.10
N PHE A 375 -12.56 27.74 -15.17
CA PHE A 375 -11.95 27.26 -16.40
C PHE A 375 -11.63 25.76 -16.28
N THR A 376 -11.27 25.11 -17.38
CA THR A 376 -10.86 23.70 -17.37
C THR A 376 -9.35 23.59 -17.44
N ILE A 377 -8.75 22.70 -16.68
CA ILE A 377 -7.37 22.27 -16.83
C ILE A 377 -7.38 20.92 -17.54
N ASN A 378 -6.72 20.84 -18.70
CA ASN A 378 -6.51 19.61 -19.43
C ASN A 378 -5.09 19.13 -19.16
N ALA A 379 -4.92 17.89 -18.74
CA ALA A 379 -3.63 17.27 -18.47
C ALA A 379 -3.54 15.87 -19.07
N THR A 380 -2.31 15.40 -19.27
CA THR A 380 -2.02 14.03 -19.66
C THR A 380 -1.15 13.39 -18.60
N VAL A 381 -1.63 12.27 -18.04
CA VAL A 381 -0.89 11.46 -17.08
C VAL A 381 -0.39 10.21 -17.77
N ARG A 382 0.92 10.00 -17.71
CA ARG A 382 1.62 8.84 -18.24
C ARG A 382 1.87 7.83 -17.13
N ASN A 383 1.61 6.56 -17.41
CA ASN A 383 1.92 5.43 -16.55
C ASN A 383 2.93 4.50 -17.23
N TYR A 384 4.04 4.22 -16.55
CA TYR A 384 5.09 3.30 -16.99
C TYR A 384 4.92 1.88 -16.42
N ALA A 385 3.96 1.66 -15.50
CA ALA A 385 3.74 0.37 -14.86
C ALA A 385 2.88 -0.61 -15.69
N ASP A 386 3.02 -1.91 -15.36
CA ASP A 386 2.24 -3.01 -15.93
C ASP A 386 0.76 -3.00 -15.52
N TYR A 387 0.42 -2.33 -14.42
CA TYR A 387 -0.94 -2.23 -13.91
C TYR A 387 -1.44 -0.78 -13.89
N SER A 388 -2.76 -0.66 -13.97
CA SER A 388 -3.44 0.63 -13.87
C SER A 388 -3.41 1.11 -12.43
N HIS A 389 -3.16 2.41 -12.24
CA HIS A 389 -3.24 3.04 -10.93
C HIS A 389 -4.58 3.76 -10.78
N SER A 390 -5.50 3.19 -10.00
CA SER A 390 -6.85 3.73 -9.76
C SER A 390 -6.97 4.62 -8.51
N ARG A 391 -5.88 4.79 -7.77
CA ARG A 391 -5.79 5.58 -6.53
C ARG A 391 -5.01 6.87 -6.73
N ILE A 392 -5.24 7.54 -7.86
CA ILE A 392 -4.51 8.77 -8.19
C ILE A 392 -5.47 9.95 -8.12
N MET A 393 -5.06 11.01 -7.44
CA MET A 393 -5.79 12.27 -7.35
C MET A 393 -5.07 13.35 -8.16
N LEU A 394 -5.81 14.11 -8.97
CA LEU A 394 -5.32 15.26 -9.73
C LEU A 394 -5.68 16.55 -9.00
N GLY A 395 -4.67 17.15 -8.36
CA GLY A 395 -4.71 18.44 -7.67
C GLY A 395 -4.28 19.60 -8.57
N ALA A 396 -4.72 20.82 -8.25
CA ALA A 396 -4.31 22.03 -8.94
C ALA A 396 -4.35 23.25 -8.03
N SER A 397 -3.45 24.19 -8.28
CA SER A 397 -3.39 25.48 -7.59
C SER A 397 -2.85 26.53 -8.54
N ILE A 398 -3.20 27.79 -8.30
CA ILE A 398 -2.60 28.92 -9.00
C ILE A 398 -1.78 29.75 -8.01
N THR A 399 -0.59 30.20 -8.40
CA THR A 399 0.31 30.98 -7.54
C THR A 399 0.75 32.27 -8.24
N GLY A 400 0.74 33.38 -7.52
CA GLY A 400 1.07 34.70 -8.07
C GLY A 400 0.91 35.76 -6.99
N PRO A 401 0.07 36.80 -7.20
CA PRO A 401 -0.30 37.75 -6.14
C PRO A 401 -0.86 37.10 -4.87
N SER A 402 -1.47 35.92 -5.01
CA SER A 402 -1.85 35.03 -3.91
C SER A 402 -1.69 33.57 -4.35
N THR A 403 -1.75 32.64 -3.40
CA THR A 403 -1.84 31.20 -3.70
C THR A 403 -3.28 30.77 -3.49
N ILE A 404 -3.88 30.17 -4.51
CA ILE A 404 -5.28 29.72 -4.50
C ILE A 404 -5.30 28.26 -4.93
N SER A 405 -5.94 27.44 -4.12
CA SER A 405 -6.09 26.01 -4.35
C SER A 405 -7.58 25.68 -4.43
N ASP A 406 -7.93 24.83 -5.40
CA ASP A 406 -9.32 24.47 -5.66
C ASP A 406 -9.55 23.00 -5.35
N SER A 407 -9.49 22.67 -4.06
CA SER A 407 -9.64 21.29 -3.58
C SER A 407 -11.03 20.72 -3.85
N ALA A 408 -12.05 21.58 -3.94
CA ALA A 408 -13.43 21.19 -4.28
C ALA A 408 -13.55 20.52 -5.66
N HIS A 409 -12.57 20.72 -6.55
CA HIS A 409 -12.52 20.11 -7.87
C HIS A 409 -11.31 19.18 -8.06
N ASP A 410 -10.70 18.72 -6.96
CA ASP A 410 -9.74 17.63 -7.04
C ASP A 410 -10.43 16.37 -7.59
N LYS A 411 -9.73 15.67 -8.48
CA LYS A 411 -10.34 14.62 -9.29
C LYS A 411 -9.60 13.31 -9.13
N LYS A 412 -10.31 12.25 -8.75
CA LYS A 412 -9.80 10.88 -8.83
C LYS A 412 -9.68 10.46 -10.29
N ILE A 413 -8.53 9.92 -10.66
CA ILE A 413 -8.22 9.46 -12.01
C ILE A 413 -7.69 8.01 -11.96
N SER A 414 -7.95 7.27 -13.04
CA SER A 414 -7.31 5.97 -13.26
C SER A 414 -6.24 6.13 -14.32
N ALA A 415 -4.97 6.12 -13.92
CA ALA A 415 -3.85 6.12 -14.86
C ALA A 415 -3.70 4.72 -15.46
N LEU A 416 -4.08 4.58 -16.74
CA LEU A 416 -4.20 3.29 -17.40
C LEU A 416 -2.85 2.58 -17.54
N ALA A 417 -2.85 1.25 -17.41
CA ALA A 417 -1.68 0.40 -17.65
C ALA A 417 -1.15 0.49 -19.09
N ARG A 418 0.13 0.16 -19.29
CA ARG A 418 0.62 -0.20 -20.63
C ARG A 418 -0.11 -1.43 -21.16
N THR A 419 -0.42 -1.47 -22.45
CA THR A 419 -1.21 -2.56 -23.07
C THR A 419 -0.38 -3.77 -23.48
N GLY A 420 0.84 -3.87 -22.97
CA GLY A 420 1.80 -4.92 -23.30
C GLY A 420 3.23 -4.41 -23.21
N TYR A 421 4.18 -5.33 -23.16
CA TYR A 421 5.61 -5.04 -22.93
C TYR A 421 6.28 -4.18 -24.01
N THR A 422 5.85 -4.35 -25.27
CA THR A 422 6.36 -3.54 -26.39
C THR A 422 5.92 -2.08 -26.30
N VAL A 423 4.87 -1.80 -25.53
CA VAL A 423 4.38 -0.46 -25.26
C VAL A 423 5.02 0.02 -23.97
N GLN A 424 5.96 0.95 -24.06
CA GLN A 424 6.77 1.39 -22.90
C GLN A 424 5.97 2.18 -21.85
N TYR A 425 4.81 2.73 -22.22
CA TYR A 425 3.97 3.55 -21.34
C TYR A 425 2.55 3.71 -21.90
N ARG A 426 1.63 4.18 -21.06
CA ARG A 426 0.28 4.60 -21.50
C ARG A 426 -0.07 5.99 -21.00
N ASP A 427 -0.56 6.82 -21.92
CA ASP A 427 -1.06 8.15 -21.63
C ASP A 427 -2.58 8.11 -21.37
N THR A 428 -3.01 8.84 -20.35
CA THR A 428 -4.41 9.06 -19.96
C THR A 428 -4.70 10.55 -19.98
N ALA A 429 -5.53 10.98 -20.92
CA ALA A 429 -6.01 12.36 -20.96
C ALA A 429 -7.06 12.57 -19.87
N VAL A 430 -6.90 13.65 -19.10
CA VAL A 430 -7.77 13.99 -17.97
C VAL A 430 -8.07 15.48 -18.00
N SER A 431 -9.30 15.83 -17.65
CA SER A 431 -9.74 17.22 -17.48
C SER A 431 -10.29 17.41 -16.08
N ARG A 432 -10.02 18.58 -15.48
CA ARG A 432 -10.64 19.01 -14.21
C ARG A 432 -11.05 20.47 -14.29
N THR A 433 -12.10 20.83 -13.58
CA THR A 433 -12.50 22.23 -13.41
C THR A 433 -11.54 22.93 -12.43
N PHE A 434 -11.39 24.24 -12.60
CA PHE A 434 -10.77 25.13 -11.62
C PHE A 434 -11.63 26.38 -11.45
N THR A 435 -12.03 26.70 -10.23
CA THR A 435 -12.82 27.89 -9.90
C THR A 435 -11.94 28.97 -9.29
N VAL A 436 -11.92 30.16 -9.91
CA VAL A 436 -11.21 31.32 -9.36
C VAL A 436 -12.15 32.08 -8.44
N PRO A 437 -11.84 32.25 -7.14
CA PRO A 437 -12.69 33.01 -6.22
C PRO A 437 -12.93 34.44 -6.70
N SER A 438 -14.11 35.00 -6.41
CA SER A 438 -14.42 36.41 -6.71
C SER A 438 -13.49 37.40 -6.00
N THR A 439 -12.91 36.97 -4.87
CA THR A 439 -11.96 37.71 -4.04
C THR A 439 -10.50 37.59 -4.50
N ALA A 440 -10.21 36.75 -5.50
CA ALA A 440 -8.84 36.56 -5.98
C ALA A 440 -8.24 37.90 -6.45
N PRO A 441 -7.02 38.28 -6.04
CA PRO A 441 -6.37 39.47 -6.57
C PRO A 441 -6.18 39.36 -8.09
N THR A 442 -6.36 40.47 -8.80
CA THR A 442 -6.06 40.53 -10.23
C THR A 442 -4.56 40.42 -10.47
N GLY A 443 -4.15 39.77 -11.55
CA GLY A 443 -2.74 39.68 -11.92
C GLY A 443 -2.40 38.41 -12.69
N THR A 444 -1.11 38.18 -12.85
CA THR A 444 -0.57 36.99 -13.52
C THR A 444 -0.32 35.90 -12.50
N TYR A 445 -0.77 34.68 -12.81
CA TYR A 445 -0.60 33.50 -11.99
C TYR A 445 0.10 32.40 -12.78
N ASN A 446 0.98 31.66 -12.10
CA ASN A 446 1.44 30.36 -12.52
C ASN A 446 0.34 29.32 -12.24
N LEU A 447 0.27 28.28 -13.05
CA LEU A 447 -0.60 27.12 -12.80
C LEU A 447 0.25 25.96 -12.32
N LEU A 448 -0.06 25.43 -11.14
CA LEU A 448 0.50 24.18 -10.64
C LEU A 448 -0.53 23.06 -10.82
N VAL A 449 -0.08 21.94 -11.36
CA VAL A 449 -0.87 20.71 -11.49
C VAL A 449 -0.07 19.58 -10.87
N ALA A 450 -0.70 18.82 -9.97
CA ALA A 450 -0.04 17.77 -9.22
C ALA A 450 -0.86 16.48 -9.22
N ILE A 451 -0.18 15.34 -9.21
CA ILE A 451 -0.78 14.03 -8.97
C ILE A 451 -0.31 13.46 -7.63
N TRP A 452 -1.26 12.90 -6.90
CA TRP A 452 -1.09 12.33 -5.57
C TRP A 452 -1.56 10.88 -5.57
N TYR A 453 -0.93 10.03 -4.77
CA TYR A 453 -1.44 8.70 -4.46
C TYR A 453 -2.35 8.77 -3.23
N ASP A 454 -3.62 8.45 -3.45
CA ASP A 454 -4.70 8.35 -2.47
C ASP A 454 -4.44 7.15 -1.54
N SER A 455 -3.68 7.39 -0.48
CA SER A 455 -3.07 6.33 0.34
C SER A 455 -4.09 5.70 1.28
N ASN A 456 -5.04 6.49 1.77
CA ASN A 456 -6.16 6.05 2.60
C ASN A 456 -7.41 5.68 1.78
N ASN A 457 -7.40 5.94 0.46
CA ASN A 457 -8.49 5.65 -0.48
C ASN A 457 -9.79 6.39 -0.15
N ASN A 458 -9.72 7.60 0.38
CA ASN A 458 -10.88 8.44 0.70
C ASN A 458 -11.30 9.38 -0.44
N SER A 459 -10.54 9.39 -1.55
CA SER A 459 -10.78 10.26 -2.71
C SER A 459 -10.70 11.76 -2.40
N VAL A 460 -9.91 12.14 -1.39
CA VAL A 460 -9.66 13.53 -0.99
C VAL A 460 -8.14 13.70 -0.86
N ILE A 461 -7.59 14.76 -1.44
CA ILE A 461 -6.16 15.06 -1.25
C ILE A 461 -5.96 15.60 0.16
N ASP A 462 -5.29 14.83 1.01
CA ASP A 462 -4.98 15.20 2.39
C ASP A 462 -3.55 14.84 2.83
N SER A 463 -3.23 15.05 4.10
CA SER A 463 -1.88 14.83 4.66
C SER A 463 -1.44 13.36 4.68
N ASN A 464 -2.35 12.42 4.50
CA ASN A 464 -2.05 10.99 4.39
C ASN A 464 -1.57 10.60 2.98
N ASP A 465 -1.84 11.43 1.99
CA ASP A 465 -1.56 11.12 0.60
C ASP A 465 -0.10 11.39 0.23
N LYS A 466 0.38 10.61 -0.75
CA LYS A 466 1.75 10.75 -1.23
C LYS A 466 1.78 11.66 -2.45
N PRO A 467 2.44 12.83 -2.40
CA PRO A 467 2.68 13.60 -3.61
C PRO A 467 3.62 12.81 -4.53
N LEU A 468 3.20 12.61 -5.79
CA LEU A 468 3.98 11.86 -6.76
C LEU A 468 4.73 12.79 -7.70
N ARG A 469 4.01 13.68 -8.40
CA ARG A 469 4.57 14.61 -9.38
C ARG A 469 3.80 15.91 -9.41
N THR A 470 4.52 17.00 -9.65
CA THR A 470 3.98 18.34 -9.85
C THR A 470 4.64 18.96 -11.05
N ILE A 471 3.85 19.64 -11.88
CA ILE A 471 4.35 20.52 -12.93
C ILE A 471 3.89 21.94 -12.65
N SER A 472 4.74 22.91 -12.98
CA SER A 472 4.46 24.33 -12.84
C SER A 472 4.54 24.99 -14.21
N LEU A 473 3.46 25.67 -14.59
CA LEU A 473 3.35 26.44 -15.81
C LEU A 473 3.48 27.93 -15.45
N PRO A 474 4.63 28.55 -15.72
CA PRO A 474 4.84 29.94 -15.36
C PRO A 474 3.95 30.87 -16.19
N SER A 475 3.37 31.89 -15.55
CA SER A 475 2.52 32.90 -16.18
C SER A 475 1.38 32.33 -17.04
N ALA A 476 0.82 31.19 -16.62
CA ALA A 476 -0.20 30.46 -17.37
C ALA A 476 -1.55 31.19 -17.47
N LEU A 477 -1.84 32.08 -16.52
CA LEU A 477 -3.15 32.68 -16.33
C LEU A 477 -3.06 34.17 -16.02
N SER A 478 -3.99 34.97 -16.55
CA SER A 478 -4.27 36.35 -16.15
C SER A 478 -5.67 36.41 -15.54
N VAL A 479 -5.73 36.66 -14.23
CA VAL A 479 -6.97 36.84 -13.48
C VAL A 479 -7.38 38.31 -13.52
N ARG A 480 -8.65 38.57 -13.90
CA ARG A 480 -9.21 39.93 -14.08
C ARG A 480 -10.50 40.12 -13.29
#